data_AF-A0A543DC75-F1
#
_entry.id   AF-A0A543DC75-F1
#
_cell.length_a   1.000
_cell.length_b   1.000
_cell.length_c   1.000
_cell.angle_alpha   90.00
_cell.angle_beta   90.00
_cell.angle_gamma   90.00
#
_symmetry.space_group_name_H-M   'P 1'
#
loop_
_entity.id
_entity.type
_entity.pdbx_description
1 polymer ?
#
loop_
_entity_poly.entity_id
_entity_poly.type
_entity_poly.pdbx_seq_one_letter_code
_entity_poly.pdbx_strand_id
1 'polypeptide(L)'
;MSDGFVALYIFMLAAIAGHVIISRVPVILHTPLMSGSNFIHGIVLIGAMVVLGHADTTLEKAIGFIAVLLGAGNAAGGYVVTERMLDMFKSSKKPGDAK
;
A
#
# COMPACT_ATOMS: atom_id res chain seq x y z
N MET A 1 17.97 -3.62 24.50
CA MET A 1 17.52 -2.32 23.98
C MET A 1 16.03 -2.24 24.24
N SER A 2 15.51 -1.15 24.79
CA SER A 2 14.06 -1.00 24.98
C SER A 2 13.35 -1.05 23.62
N ASP A 3 12.25 -1.79 23.51
CA ASP A 3 11.52 -1.98 22.25
C ASP A 3 11.16 -0.65 21.57
N GLY A 4 10.85 0.39 22.37
CA GLY A 4 10.59 1.73 21.86
C GLY A 4 11.79 2.40 21.18
N PHE A 5 13.01 2.15 21.65
CA PHE A 5 14.23 2.67 21.02
C PHE A 5 14.47 1.97 19.67
N VAL A 6 14.24 0.65 19.61
CA VAL A 6 14.33 -0.11 18.35
C VAL A 6 13.29 0.38 17.33
N ALA A 7 12.04 0.60 17.75
CA ALA A 7 10.98 1.13 16.89
C ALA A 7 11.32 2.52 16.32
N LEU A 8 11.92 3.40 17.12
CA LEU A 8 12.34 4.73 16.66
C LEU A 8 13.47 4.66 15.62
N TYR A 9 14.41 3.73 15.78
CA TYR A 9 15.43 3.46 14.77
C TYR A 9 14.82 2.94 13.47
N ILE A 10 13.88 1.99 13.55
CA ILE A 10 13.17 1.46 12.38
C ILE A 10 12.42 2.60 11.66
N PHE A 11 11.68 3.42 12.40
CA PHE A 11 10.96 4.56 11.85
C PHE A 11 11.90 5.54 11.10
N MET A 12 12.99 5.93 11.73
CA MET A 12 13.94 6.89 11.15
C MET A 12 14.64 6.31 9.91
N LEU A 13 15.11 5.06 9.97
CA LEU A 13 15.77 4.40 8.84
C LEU A 13 14.81 4.13 7.68
N ALA A 14 13.56 3.74 7.96
CA ALA A 14 12.53 3.53 6.94
C ALA A 14 12.18 4.85 6.23
N ALA A 15 12.08 5.97 6.96
CA ALA A 15 11.83 7.28 6.36
C ALA A 15 12.96 7.71 5.42
N ILE A 16 14.21 7.54 5.83
CA ILE A 16 15.38 7.82 4.98
C ILE A 16 15.40 6.90 3.76
N ALA A 17 15.18 5.60 3.95
CA ALA A 17 15.14 4.64 2.85
C ALA A 17 14.06 4.99 1.82
N GLY A 18 12.85 5.33 2.27
CA GLY A 18 11.76 5.77 1.39
C GLY A 18 12.12 7.01 0.57
N HIS A 19 12.73 8.02 1.20
CA HIS A 19 13.17 9.22 0.50
C HIS A 19 14.22 8.91 -0.59
N VAL A 20 15.24 8.12 -0.25
CA VAL A 20 16.31 7.75 -1.20
C VAL A 20 15.75 6.95 -2.38
N ILE A 21 14.86 5.99 -2.14
CA ILE A 21 14.24 5.17 -3.18
C ILE A 21 13.44 6.03 -4.16
N ILE A 22 12.62 6.96 -3.67
CA ILE A 22 11.73 7.77 -4.52
C ILE A 22 12.53 8.85 -5.30
N SER A 23 13.64 9.35 -4.75
CA SER A 23 14.43 10.45 -5.33
C SER A 23 14.99 10.19 -6.74
N ARG A 24 15.00 8.94 -7.22
CA ARG A 24 15.58 8.53 -8.50
C ARG A 24 14.54 7.98 -9.50
N VAL A 25 13.25 8.12 -9.23
CA VAL A 25 12.19 7.59 -10.08
C VAL A 25 11.95 8.51 -11.29
N PRO A 26 11.90 7.98 -12.53
CA PRO A 26 11.64 8.78 -13.72
C PRO A 26 10.21 9.33 -13.75
N VAL A 27 10.01 10.48 -14.40
CA VAL A 27 8.74 11.23 -14.40
C VAL A 27 7.54 10.41 -14.86
N ILE A 28 7.74 9.52 -15.85
CA ILE A 28 6.73 8.61 -16.38
C ILE A 28 6.11 7.67 -15.33
N LEU A 29 6.81 7.44 -14.22
CA LEU A 29 6.37 6.55 -13.15
C LEU A 29 5.76 7.29 -11.97
N HIS A 30 5.66 8.62 -11.95
CA HIS A 30 5.08 9.32 -10.78
C HIS A 30 3.62 8.95 -10.50
N THR A 31 2.78 8.84 -11.53
CA THR A 31 1.36 8.45 -11.35
C THR A 31 1.22 6.97 -10.96
N PRO A 32 1.89 6.01 -11.62
CA PRO A 32 1.95 4.63 -11.12
C PRO A 32 2.50 4.51 -9.71
N LEU A 33 3.52 5.30 -9.35
CA LEU A 33 4.11 5.32 -8.01
C LEU A 33 3.14 5.88 -6.97
N MET A 34 2.39 6.93 -7.31
CA MET A 34 1.32 7.47 -6.46
C MET A 34 0.23 6.42 -6.20
N SER A 35 -0.17 5.67 -7.22
CA SER A 35 -1.11 4.55 -7.07
C SER A 35 -0.52 3.41 -6.22
N GLY A 36 0.74 3.05 -6.46
CA GLY A 36 1.43 1.99 -5.72
C GLY A 36 1.63 2.32 -4.24
N SER A 37 2.02 3.55 -3.90
CA SER A 37 2.09 3.98 -2.50
C SER A 37 0.70 4.05 -1.85
N ASN A 38 -0.34 4.39 -2.62
CA ASN A 38 -1.73 4.31 -2.16
C ASN A 38 -2.19 2.88 -1.84
N PHE A 39 -1.72 1.89 -2.60
CA PHE A 39 -1.95 0.47 -2.33
C PHE A 39 -1.21 0.00 -1.07
N ILE A 40 0.06 0.36 -0.92
CA ILE A 40 0.91 -0.12 0.19
C ILE A 40 0.42 0.38 1.55
N HIS A 41 -0.04 1.63 1.67
CA HIS A 41 -0.57 2.13 2.95
C HIS A 41 -1.91 1.47 3.35
N GLY A 42 -2.53 0.71 2.42
CA GLY A 42 -3.65 -0.20 2.69
C GLY A 42 -3.35 -1.25 3.78
N ILE A 43 -2.10 -1.39 4.21
CA ILE A 43 -1.69 -2.13 5.43
C ILE A 43 -2.49 -1.71 6.69
N VAL A 44 -3.10 -0.51 6.69
CA VAL A 44 -4.07 -0.08 7.72
C VAL A 44 -5.18 -1.11 7.97
N LEU A 45 -5.52 -1.92 6.97
CA LEU A 45 -6.45 -3.05 7.10
C LEU A 45 -6.07 -4.00 8.25
N ILE A 46 -4.78 -4.31 8.42
CA ILE A 46 -4.32 -5.21 9.49
C ILE A 46 -4.63 -4.58 10.86
N GLY A 47 -4.38 -3.28 11.01
CA GLY A 47 -4.72 -2.54 12.22
C GLY A 47 -6.22 -2.57 12.50
N ALA A 48 -7.05 -2.33 11.47
CA ALA A 48 -8.50 -2.39 11.60
C ALA A 48 -9.01 -3.79 12.00
N MET A 49 -8.42 -4.86 11.44
CA MET A 49 -8.76 -6.24 11.80
C MET A 49 -8.40 -6.56 13.25
N VAL A 50 -7.23 -6.11 13.72
CA VAL A 50 -6.83 -6.28 15.13
C VAL A 50 -7.78 -5.54 16.06
N VAL A 51 -8.14 -4.29 15.74
CA VAL A 51 -9.09 -3.49 16.54
C VAL A 51 -10.48 -4.14 16.58
N LEU A 52 -11.01 -4.56 15.42
CA LEU A 52 -12.29 -5.23 15.35
C LEU A 52 -12.29 -6.57 16.11
N GLY A 53 -11.18 -7.32 16.07
CA GLY A 53 -11.02 -8.57 16.81
C GLY A 53 -11.06 -8.42 18.33
N HIS A 54 -10.80 -7.21 18.85
CA HIS A 54 -10.86 -6.87 20.28
C HIS A 54 -12.06 -5.98 20.63
N ALA A 55 -13.02 -5.80 19.71
CA ALA A 55 -14.19 -4.97 19.95
C ALA A 55 -15.21 -5.67 20.85
N ASP A 56 -15.60 -5.02 21.95
CA ASP A 56 -16.54 -5.57 22.92
C ASP A 56 -17.95 -5.03 22.69
N THR A 57 -18.06 -3.70 22.48
CA THR A 57 -19.35 -3.03 22.33
C THR A 57 -19.89 -3.10 20.89
N THR A 58 -21.21 -3.02 20.74
CA THR A 58 -21.86 -2.98 19.41
C THR A 58 -21.37 -1.79 18.58
N LEU A 59 -21.08 -0.66 19.24
CA LEU A 59 -20.56 0.53 18.57
C LEU A 59 -19.13 0.30 18.05
N GLU A 60 -18.24 -0.27 18.87
CA GLU A 60 -16.88 -0.63 18.44
C GLU A 60 -16.90 -1.64 17.29
N LYS A 61 -17.78 -2.64 17.34
CA LYS A 61 -17.94 -3.62 16.27
C LYS A 61 -18.41 -2.98 14.97
N ALA A 62 -19.37 -2.04 15.04
CA ALA A 62 -19.84 -1.32 13.87
C ALA A 62 -18.74 -0.46 13.25
N ILE A 63 -17.99 0.28 14.07
CA ILE A 63 -16.87 1.13 13.61
C ILE A 63 -15.75 0.26 13.03
N GLY A 64 -15.35 -0.81 13.73
CA GLY A 64 -14.31 -1.74 13.29
C GLY A 64 -14.69 -2.45 12.00
N PHE A 65 -15.97 -2.83 11.83
CA PHE A 65 -16.46 -3.41 10.58
C PHE A 65 -16.33 -2.42 9.41
N ILE A 66 -16.73 -1.16 9.59
CA ILE A 66 -16.57 -0.11 8.57
C ILE A 66 -15.08 0.12 8.27
N ALA A 67 -14.23 0.15 9.30
CA ALA A 67 -12.78 0.34 9.13
C ALA A 67 -12.15 -0.80 8.31
N VAL A 68 -12.51 -2.06 8.58
CA VAL A 68 -12.06 -3.22 7.80
C VAL A 68 -12.57 -3.15 6.37
N LEU A 69 -13.85 -2.79 6.17
CA LEU A 69 -14.43 -2.64 4.82
C LEU A 69 -13.70 -1.59 3.99
N LEU A 70 -13.42 -0.42 4.58
CA LEU A 70 -12.69 0.67 3.93
C LEU A 70 -11.23 0.29 3.67
N GLY A 71 -10.56 -0.37 4.63
CA GLY A 71 -9.19 -0.86 4.48
C GLY A 71 -9.07 -1.90 3.36
N ALA A 72 -10.00 -2.85 3.29
CA ALA A 72 -10.06 -3.85 2.24
C ALA A 72 -10.33 -3.22 0.87
N GLY A 73 -11.25 -2.26 0.81
CA GLY A 73 -11.52 -1.48 -0.41
C GLY A 73 -10.29 -0.72 -0.91
N ASN A 74 -9.53 -0.08 -0.01
CA ASN A 74 -8.29 0.61 -0.36
C ASN A 74 -7.22 -0.36 -0.91
N ALA A 75 -6.96 -1.47 -0.21
CA ALA A 75 -5.96 -2.44 -0.64
C ALA A 75 -6.33 -3.11 -1.98
N ALA A 76 -7.59 -3.57 -2.13
CA ALA A 76 -8.04 -4.20 -3.36
C ALA A 76 -8.08 -3.22 -4.54
N GLY A 77 -8.67 -2.04 -4.34
CA GLY A 77 -8.75 -1.00 -5.36
C GLY A 77 -7.38 -0.47 -5.77
N GLY A 78 -6.52 -0.21 -4.78
CA GLY A 78 -5.14 0.23 -5.01
C GLY A 78 -4.34 -0.77 -5.83
N TYR A 79 -4.47 -2.08 -5.54
CA TYR A 79 -3.82 -3.13 -6.33
C TYR A 79 -4.27 -3.13 -7.78
N VAL A 80 -5.59 -3.17 -8.01
CA VAL A 80 -6.18 -3.24 -9.36
C VAL A 80 -5.80 -2.03 -10.22
N VAL A 81 -5.84 -0.82 -9.64
CA VAL A 81 -5.48 0.40 -10.37
C VAL A 81 -3.99 0.43 -10.68
N THR A 82 -3.15 0.06 -9.71
CA THR A 82 -1.69 0.05 -9.90
C THR A 82 -1.26 -0.97 -10.97
N GLU A 83 -1.86 -2.16 -10.96
CA GLU A 83 -1.58 -3.21 -11.94
C GLU A 83 -1.92 -2.75 -13.36
N ARG A 84 -3.11 -2.19 -13.57
CA ARG A 84 -3.51 -1.58 -14.85
C ARG A 84 -2.58 -0.46 -15.31
N MET A 85 -2.06 0.35 -14.39
CA MET A 85 -1.11 1.41 -14.73
C MET A 85 0.25 0.85 -15.16
N LEU A 86 0.74 -0.18 -14.46
CA LEU A 86 2.02 -0.83 -14.77
C LEU A 86 1.96 -1.66 -16.06
N ASP A 87 0.80 -2.19 -16.40
CA ASP A 87 0.56 -2.90 -17.66
C ASP A 87 0.83 -2.07 -18.91
N MET A 88 0.66 -0.75 -18.83
CA MET A 88 0.99 0.17 -19.92
C MET A 88 2.48 0.20 -20.29
N PHE A 89 3.36 -0.30 -19.40
CA PHE A 89 4.80 -0.39 -19.65
C PHE A 89 5.23 -1.77 -20.16
N LYS A 90 4.33 -2.76 -20.19
CA LYS A 90 4.62 -4.06 -20.82
C LYS A 90 4.66 -3.86 -22.33
N SER A 91 5.77 -4.24 -22.95
CA SER A 91 5.91 -4.18 -24.41
C SER A 91 4.82 -5.06 -25.05
N SER A 92 3.99 -4.46 -25.92
CA SER A 92 3.04 -5.19 -26.74
C SER A 92 3.81 -6.00 -27.79
N LYS A 93 4.40 -7.13 -27.39
CA LYS A 93 4.81 -8.14 -28.35
C LYS A 93 3.55 -8.83 -28.85
N LYS A 94 3.04 -8.41 -30.01
CA LYS A 94 2.25 -9.32 -30.85
C LYS A 94 3.11 -10.56 -31.13
N PRO A 95 2.64 -11.78 -30.85
CA PRO A 95 3.29 -12.99 -31.35
C PRO A 95 3.07 -13.03 -32.88
N GLY A 96 3.94 -12.39 -33.66
CA GLY A 96 3.78 -12.38 -35.13
C GLY A 96 4.73 -11.51 -35.94
N ASP A 97 5.25 -10.38 -35.42
CA ASP A 97 6.02 -9.42 -36.24
C ASP A 97 7.54 -9.72 -36.28
N ALA A 98 7.88 -11.01 -36.36
CA ALA A 98 9.22 -11.49 -36.68
C ALA A 98 9.12 -12.48 -37.85
N LYS A 99 8.80 -11.94 -39.03
CA LYS A 99 9.11 -12.57 -40.32
C LYS A 99 9.59 -11.49 -41.27
#